data_AF-A0A1X1YGH3-F1
#
_entry.id   AF-A0A1X1YGH3-F1
#
_cell.length_a   1.000
_cell.length_b   1.000
_cell.length_c   1.000
_cell.angle_alpha   90.00
_cell.angle_beta   90.00
_cell.angle_gamma   90.00
#
_symmetry.space_group_name_H-M   'P 1'
#
loop_
_entity.id
_entity.type
_entity.pdbx_description
1 polymer ?
#
loop_
_entity_poly.entity_id
_entity_poly.type
_entity_poly.pdbx_seq_one_letter_code
_entity_poly.pdbx_strand_id
1 'polypeptide(L)'
;MRRRYLSRRNALLRALGSYLPQVTLLGAAAGVHLTVQFPAGYPVEELVRRAAGLRVRVEPLTPFYADRAAAPPGLILGYANLAESEIVTGIAKLGAVARLDAGTPDRLDCLGDRVRE
;
A
#
# COMPACT_ATOMS: atom_id res chain seq x y z
N MET A 1 -1.17 25.60 -7.73
CA MET A 1 -1.52 24.17 -7.80
C MET A 1 -0.28 23.25 -7.85
N ARG A 2 0.58 23.35 -8.88
CA ARG A 2 1.73 22.43 -9.11
C ARG A 2 2.70 22.27 -7.92
N ARG A 3 3.03 23.35 -7.21
CA ARG A 3 3.96 23.32 -6.05
C ARG A 3 3.42 22.54 -4.84
N ARG A 4 2.11 22.62 -4.56
CA ARG A 4 1.47 21.90 -3.44
C ARG A 4 1.45 20.39 -3.70
N TYR A 5 1.13 19.98 -4.93
CA TYR A 5 1.17 18.55 -5.31
C TYR A 5 2.58 17.97 -5.28
N LEU A 6 3.58 18.74 -5.72
CA LEU A 6 4.98 18.33 -5.61
C LEU A 6 5.41 18.17 -4.14
N SER A 7 5.03 19.10 -3.26
CA SER A 7 5.36 19.02 -1.84
C SER A 7 4.75 17.79 -1.17
N ARG A 8 3.45 17.53 -1.41
CA ARG A 8 2.76 16.32 -0.93
C ARG A 8 3.36 15.03 -1.47
N ARG A 9 3.68 14.99 -2.77
CA ARG A 9 4.37 13.85 -3.38
C ARG A 9 5.71 13.59 -2.70
N ASN A 10 6.51 14.64 -2.48
CA ASN A 10 7.80 14.51 -1.83
C ASN A 10 7.66 14.08 -0.36
N ALA A 11 6.65 14.58 0.37
CA ALA A 11 6.34 14.13 1.72
C ALA A 11 5.98 12.64 1.74
N LEU A 12 5.17 12.17 0.79
CA LEU A 12 4.81 10.77 0.64
C LEU A 12 6.05 9.90 0.35
N LEU A 13 6.89 10.30 -0.62
CA LEU A 13 8.12 9.57 -0.95
C LEU A 13 9.08 9.47 0.25
N ARG A 14 9.29 10.57 0.98
CA ARG A 14 10.13 10.58 2.19
C ARG A 14 9.56 9.67 3.28
N ALA A 15 8.24 9.72 3.50
CA ALA A 15 7.58 8.89 4.49
C ALA A 15 7.67 7.40 4.13
N LEU A 16 7.47 7.05 2.85
CA LEU A 16 7.62 5.67 2.37
C LEU A 16 9.04 5.14 2.64
N GLY A 17 10.07 5.92 2.29
CA GLY A 17 11.46 5.53 2.56
C GLY A 17 11.78 5.36 4.05
N SER A 18 11.06 6.04 4.95
CA SER A 18 11.29 5.98 6.40
C SER A 18 10.55 4.84 7.08
N TYR A 19 9.29 4.60 6.69
CA TYR A 19 8.39 3.68 7.40
C TYR A 19 8.15 2.35 6.68
N LEU A 20 8.33 2.33 5.35
CA LEU A 20 8.10 1.19 4.48
C LEU A 20 9.26 1.01 3.48
N PRO A 21 10.52 0.86 3.94
CA PRO A 21 11.68 0.79 3.05
C PRO A 21 11.68 -0.41 2.11
N GLN A 22 10.87 -1.44 2.39
CA GLN A 22 10.74 -2.64 1.57
C GLN A 22 9.91 -2.44 0.29
N VAL A 23 9.20 -1.31 0.14
CA VAL A 23 8.34 -1.08 -1.02
C VAL A 23 9.12 -0.46 -2.18
N THR A 24 8.81 -0.88 -3.39
CA THR A 24 9.35 -0.32 -4.64
C THR A 24 8.27 0.53 -5.31
N LEU A 25 8.63 1.67 -5.91
CA LEU A 25 7.67 2.50 -6.61
C LEU A 25 7.35 1.92 -8.00
N LEU A 26 6.08 1.59 -8.26
CA LEU A 26 5.60 1.16 -9.57
C LEU A 26 5.18 2.38 -10.39
N GLY A 27 6.12 2.94 -11.15
CA GLY A 27 5.86 3.99 -12.16
C GLY A 27 5.95 5.44 -11.67
N ALA A 28 5.89 6.36 -12.63
CA ALA A 28 5.85 7.80 -12.38
C ALA A 28 4.44 8.22 -11.95
N ALA A 29 4.35 9.12 -10.96
CA ALA A 29 3.10 9.60 -10.39
C ALA A 29 2.03 9.87 -11.47
N ALA A 30 0.98 9.06 -11.50
CA ALA A 30 -0.19 9.30 -12.33
C ALA A 30 -1.04 10.40 -11.69
N GLY A 31 -0.55 11.64 -11.76
CA GLY A 31 -1.21 12.81 -11.19
C GLY A 31 -1.14 12.89 -9.66
N VAL A 32 -2.21 12.44 -8.99
CA VAL A 32 -2.44 12.63 -7.54
C VAL A 32 -2.35 11.34 -6.71
N HIS A 33 -1.91 10.24 -7.34
CA HIS A 33 -1.69 8.94 -6.70
C HIS A 33 -0.27 8.43 -6.98
N LEU A 34 0.29 7.65 -6.04
CA LEU A 34 1.50 6.85 -6.23
C LEU A 34 1.16 5.37 -6.11
N THR A 35 1.74 4.54 -6.96
CA THR A 35 1.62 3.09 -6.87
C THR A 35 2.91 2.52 -6.29
N VAL A 36 2.79 1.64 -5.30
CA VAL A 36 3.91 0.94 -4.68
C VAL A 36 3.72 -0.56 -4.78
N GLN A 37 4.83 -1.28 -4.90
CA GLN A 37 4.93 -2.73 -4.89
C GLN A 37 5.60 -3.18 -3.61
N PHE A 38 5.12 -4.27 -3.05
CA PHE A 38 5.76 -4.98 -1.96
C PHE A 38 6.57 -6.16 -2.50
N PRO A 39 7.46 -6.75 -1.68
CA PRO A 39 8.12 -8.00 -2.02
C PRO A 39 7.11 -9.11 -2.37
N ALA A 40 7.53 -10.07 -3.20
CA ALA A 40 6.69 -11.20 -3.57
C ALA A 40 6.19 -11.95 -2.32
N GLY A 41 4.92 -12.38 -2.34
CA GLY A 41 4.28 -13.07 -1.22
C GLY A 41 3.82 -12.17 -0.07
N TYR A 42 3.98 -10.84 -0.17
CA TYR A 42 3.52 -9.93 0.88
C TYR A 42 1.99 -9.93 1.00
N PRO A 43 1.41 -10.08 2.22
CA PRO A 43 -0.04 -10.20 2.43
C PRO A 43 -0.73 -8.83 2.37
N VAL A 44 -0.89 -8.27 1.17
CA VAL A 44 -1.46 -6.93 0.96
C VAL A 44 -2.87 -6.78 1.52
N GLU A 45 -3.74 -7.79 1.35
CA GLU A 45 -5.11 -7.74 1.85
C GLU A 45 -5.18 -7.67 3.38
N GLU A 46 -4.26 -8.33 4.08
CA GLU A 46 -4.11 -8.24 5.53
C GLU A 46 -3.74 -6.82 5.95
N LEU A 47 -2.73 -6.27 5.28
CA LEU A 47 -2.26 -4.91 5.53
C LEU A 47 -3.38 -3.89 5.32
N VAL A 48 -4.14 -3.99 4.22
CA VAL A 48 -5.28 -3.10 3.93
C VAL A 48 -6.32 -3.20 5.05
N ARG A 49 -6.69 -4.42 5.45
CA ARG A 49 -7.70 -4.65 6.49
C ARG A 49 -7.28 -4.08 7.84
N ARG A 50 -6.02 -4.30 8.26
CA ARG A 50 -5.49 -3.77 9.51
C ARG A 50 -5.31 -2.26 9.48
N ALA A 51 -4.85 -1.70 8.35
CA ALA A 51 -4.74 -0.26 8.16
C ALA A 51 -6.11 0.43 8.28
N ALA A 52 -7.18 -0.18 7.78
CA ALA A 52 -8.53 0.33 7.93
C ALA A 52 -8.93 0.47 9.42
N GLY A 53 -8.51 -0.46 10.28
CA GLY A 53 -8.69 -0.37 11.74
C GLY A 53 -8.00 0.84 12.38
N LEU A 54 -6.93 1.34 11.76
CA LEU A 54 -6.21 2.57 12.19
C LEU A 54 -6.72 3.85 11.51
N ARG A 55 -7.85 3.76 10.81
CA ARG A 55 -8.43 4.82 9.96
C ARG A 55 -7.51 5.26 8.83
N VAL A 56 -6.70 4.33 8.30
CA VAL A 56 -5.87 4.54 7.11
C VAL A 56 -6.47 3.75 5.96
N ARG A 57 -7.01 4.47 4.97
CA ARG A 57 -7.60 3.87 3.77
C ARG A 57 -6.56 3.82 2.65
N VAL A 58 -6.28 2.62 2.16
CA VAL A 58 -5.37 2.34 1.03
C VAL A 58 -6.07 1.36 0.09
N GLU A 59 -5.75 1.43 -1.20
CA GLU A 59 -6.36 0.55 -2.21
C GLU A 59 -5.38 -0.52 -2.66
N PRO A 60 -5.75 -1.82 -2.67
CA PRO A 60 -4.93 -2.86 -3.27
C PRO A 60 -4.82 -2.66 -4.78
N LEU A 61 -3.69 -3.06 -5.36
CA LEU A 61 -3.45 -2.98 -6.79
C LEU A 61 -4.19 -4.09 -7.56
N THR A 62 -4.45 -5.22 -6.92
CA THR A 62 -5.05 -6.44 -7.50
C THR A 62 -6.34 -6.20 -8.30
N PRO A 63 -7.32 -5.39 -7.83
CA PRO A 63 -8.55 -5.15 -8.58
C PRO A 63 -8.35 -4.39 -9.90
N PHE A 64 -7.20 -3.75 -10.09
CA PHE A 64 -6.88 -2.96 -11.29
C PHE A 64 -6.14 -3.76 -12.37
N TYR A 65 -5.85 -5.04 -12.13
CA TYR A 65 -5.25 -5.95 -13.09
C TYR A 65 -6.34 -6.83 -13.74
N ALA A 66 -6.21 -7.06 -15.06
CA ALA A 66 -7.11 -7.94 -15.81
C ALA A 66 -7.02 -9.40 -15.30
N ASP A 67 -5.80 -9.86 -15.04
CA ASP A 67 -5.55 -11.10 -14.32
C ASP A 67 -5.16 -10.78 -12.87
N ARG A 68 -6.06 -11.08 -11.94
CA ARG A 68 -5.88 -10.86 -10.51
C ARG A 68 -4.82 -11.78 -9.91
N ALA A 69 -4.65 -12.99 -10.44
CA ALA A 69 -3.67 -13.95 -9.93
C ALA A 69 -2.24 -13.55 -10.29
N ALA A 70 -2.07 -12.87 -11.44
CA ALA A 70 -0.80 -12.32 -11.87
C ALA A 70 -0.48 -10.93 -11.30
N ALA A 71 -1.41 -10.33 -10.55
CA ALA A 71 -1.21 -8.98 -10.01
C ALA A 71 -0.11 -8.98 -8.94
N PRO A 72 0.91 -8.10 -9.05
CA PRO A 72 1.93 -8.01 -8.04
C PRO A 72 1.33 -7.45 -6.73
N PRO A 73 1.85 -7.87 -5.56
CA PRO A 73 1.40 -7.31 -4.30
C PRO A 73 1.74 -5.82 -4.27
N GLY A 74 0.73 -4.96 -4.29
CA GLY A 74 0.91 -3.52 -4.39
C GLY A 74 -0.26 -2.72 -3.83
N LEU A 75 0.00 -1.44 -3.58
CA LEU A 75 -0.98 -0.47 -3.11
C LEU A 75 -0.99 0.77 -4.01
N ILE A 76 -2.17 1.35 -4.18
CA ILE A 76 -2.36 2.69 -4.73
C ILE A 76 -2.59 3.66 -3.56
N LEU A 77 -1.72 4.67 -3.47
CA LEU A 77 -1.67 5.65 -2.40
C LEU A 77 -2.11 7.01 -2.94
N GLY A 78 -3.31 7.45 -2.54
CA GLY A 78 -3.81 8.76 -2.93
C GLY A 78 -3.45 9.87 -1.96
N TYR A 79 -3.01 11.03 -2.48
CA TYR A 79 -2.56 12.17 -1.68
C TYR A 79 -3.20 13.50 -2.09
N ALA A 80 -4.20 13.50 -2.97
CA ALA A 80 -4.77 14.72 -3.55
C ALA A 80 -5.28 15.72 -2.49
N ASN A 81 -6.00 15.21 -1.50
CA ASN A 81 -6.74 16.00 -0.50
C ASN A 81 -6.13 15.92 0.91
N LEU A 82 -4.90 15.42 1.05
CA LEU A 82 -4.24 15.28 2.35
C LEU A 82 -3.23 16.41 2.59
N ALA A 83 -3.12 16.85 3.84
CA ALA A 83 -2.00 17.64 4.32
C ALA A 83 -0.73 16.77 4.42
N GLU A 84 0.45 17.39 4.35
CA GLU A 84 1.72 16.65 4.44
C GLU A 84 1.87 15.90 5.78
N SER A 85 1.38 16.48 6.88
CA SER A 85 1.36 15.83 8.19
C SER A 85 0.45 14.60 8.22
N GLU A 86 -0.68 14.65 7.54
CA GLU A 86 -1.61 13.50 7.42
C GLU A 86 -1.00 12.39 6.59
N ILE A 87 -0.30 12.73 5.50
CA ILE A 87 0.46 11.78 4.69
C ILE A 87 1.49 11.05 5.55
N VAL A 88 2.33 11.81 6.27
CA VAL A 88 3.37 11.24 7.14
C VAL A 88 2.76 10.33 8.20
N THR A 89 1.69 10.79 8.87
CA THR A 89 1.00 10.03 9.92
C THR A 89 0.37 8.74 9.36
N GLY A 90 -0.28 8.81 8.21
CA GLY A 90 -0.90 7.66 7.55
C GLY A 90 0.14 6.60 7.17
N ILE A 91 1.27 7.02 6.59
CA ILE A 91 2.36 6.10 6.22
C ILE A 91 3.08 5.55 7.44
N ALA A 92 3.24 6.32 8.52
CA ALA A 92 3.80 5.82 9.77
C ALA A 92 2.92 4.71 10.38
N LYS A 93 1.59 4.91 10.41
CA LYS A 93 0.63 3.89 10.84
C LYS A 93 0.67 2.64 9.94
N LEU A 94 0.73 2.83 8.63
CA LEU A 94 0.83 1.72 7.67
C LEU A 94 2.13 0.93 7.88
N GLY A 95 3.26 1.61 8.10
CA GLY A 95 4.53 0.99 8.43
C GLY A 95 4.53 0.25 9.76
N ALA A 96 3.81 0.75 10.77
CA ALA A 96 3.66 0.05 12.05
C ALA A 96 2.93 -1.29 11.88
N VAL A 97 1.86 -1.31 11.09
CA VAL A 97 1.13 -2.55 10.77
C VAL A 97 2.00 -3.52 9.97
N ALA A 98 2.68 -3.02 8.94
CA ALA A 98 3.53 -3.85 8.08
C ALA A 98 4.67 -4.57 8.85
N ARG A 99 5.20 -3.95 9.91
CA ARG A 99 6.22 -4.58 10.77
C ARG A 99 5.65 -5.72 11.62
N LEU A 100 4.39 -5.63 12.02
CA LEU A 100 3.72 -6.71 12.76
C LEU A 100 3.53 -7.95 11.85
N ASP A 101 3.34 -7.73 10.56
CA ASP A 101 3.16 -8.81 9.58
C ASP A 101 4.48 -9.52 9.24
N ALA A 102 5.62 -8.81 9.29
CA ALA A 102 6.95 -9.39 9.09
C ALA A 102 7.33 -10.46 10.14
N GLY A 103 6.60 -10.54 11.26
CA GLY A 103 6.80 -11.52 12.32
C GLY A 103 5.88 -12.74 12.27
N THR A 104 4.99 -12.88 11.28
CA THR A 104 4.03 -13.99 11.24
C THR A 104 4.08 -14.73 9.89
N PRO A 105 5.00 -15.70 9.71
CA PRO A 105 4.84 -16.68 8.64
C PRO A 105 3.90 -17.77 9.17
N ASP A 106 2.59 -17.53 9.26
CA ASP A 106 1.69 -18.67 9.43
C ASP A 106 0.24 -18.42 9.00
N ARG A 107 -0.25 -19.40 8.22
CA ARG A 107 -1.65 -19.80 8.02
C ARG A 107 -2.45 -19.25 6.82
N LEU A 108 -1.88 -19.22 5.62
CA LEU A 108 -2.70 -19.26 4.40
C LEU A 108 -2.38 -20.41 3.43
N ASP A 109 -2.00 -21.57 3.97
CA ASP A 109 -2.09 -22.87 3.29
C ASP A 109 -3.40 -23.57 3.67
N CYS A 110 -4.58 -23.01 3.38
CA CYS A 110 -5.87 -23.67 3.65
C CYS A 110 -7.05 -23.28 2.73
N LEU A 111 -6.88 -22.43 1.72
CA LEU A 111 -7.98 -22.15 0.78
C LEU A 111 -7.57 -22.45 -0.67
N GLY A 112 -7.02 -23.65 -0.85
CA GLY A 112 -7.24 -24.40 -2.08
C GLY A 112 -8.67 -24.96 -2.06
N ASP A 113 -9.33 -24.84 -3.20
CA ASP A 113 -10.54 -25.57 -3.58
C ASP A 113 -11.88 -25.14 -2.94
N ARG A 114 -12.69 -24.42 -3.74
CA ARG A 114 -14.17 -24.40 -3.81
C ARG A 114 -14.63 -23.08 -4.48
N VAL A 115 -15.46 -22.99 -5.51
CA VAL A 115 -16.26 -23.91 -6.33
C VAL A 115 -16.41 -23.22 -7.69
N ARG A 116 -16.16 -23.98 -8.77
CA ARG A 116 -16.77 -23.74 -10.08
C ARG A 116 -18.06 -24.56 -10.09
N GLU A 117 -19.19 -23.90 -10.24
CA GLU A 117 -20.45 -24.47 -10.79
C GLU A 117 -21.01 -23.46 -11.79
#